data_AF-A0A3S0X1K5-F1
#
_entry.id   AF-A0A3S0X1K5-F1
#
_cell.length_a   1.000
_cell.length_b   1.000
_cell.length_c   1.000
_cell.angle_alpha   90.00
_cell.angle_beta   90.00
_cell.angle_gamma   90.00
#
_symmetry.space_group_name_H-M   'P 1'
#
loop_
_entity.id
_entity.type
_entity.pdbx_description
1 polymer ?
#
loop_
_entity_poly.entity_id
_entity_poly.type
_entity_poly.pdbx_seq_one_letter_code
_entity_poly.pdbx_strand_id
1 'polypeptide(L)'
;MLSENKLPYNLDQIKQQAEESLDRGAVTKDYPLNIDEACKHLNAALATEIMCVLRYRHHQIIAKGIDKPQVVAEFEEHALDEERHMMMIAERINQLGGDPDFNPGTVPQRTATEYGEGSNLLTLVTHVTHINL
;
A
#
# COMPACT_ATOMS: atom_id res chain seq x y z
N MET A 1 22.27 55.49 -6.03
CA MET A 1 22.71 54.28 -5.31
C MET A 1 21.51 53.36 -5.21
N LEU A 2 21.53 52.23 -5.90
CA LEU A 2 20.44 51.26 -5.93
C LEU A 2 20.28 50.65 -4.54
N SER A 3 19.09 50.79 -3.95
CA SER A 3 18.74 50.19 -2.68
C SER A 3 18.79 48.66 -2.81
N GLU A 4 19.62 48.01 -2.01
CA GLU A 4 19.61 46.56 -1.88
C GLU A 4 18.21 46.10 -1.48
N ASN A 5 17.53 45.41 -2.40
CA ASN A 5 16.20 44.87 -2.22
C ASN A 5 16.30 43.67 -1.27
N LYS A 6 16.27 43.94 0.04
CA LYS A 6 16.25 42.92 1.08
C LYS A 6 14.88 42.25 1.02
N LEU A 7 14.81 41.09 0.38
CA LEU A 7 13.59 40.28 0.30
C LEU A 7 12.98 40.13 1.71
N PRO A 8 11.65 40.23 1.87
CA PRO A 8 10.99 40.18 3.18
C PRO A 8 11.07 38.79 3.85
N TYR A 9 11.66 37.81 3.18
CA TYR A 9 11.85 36.45 3.66
C TYR A 9 13.30 36.00 3.43
N ASN A 10 13.80 35.17 4.33
CA ASN A 10 15.15 34.62 4.24
C ASN A 10 15.16 33.42 3.29
N LEU A 11 15.72 33.61 2.09
CA LEU A 11 15.82 32.58 1.06
C LEU A 11 16.59 31.33 1.51
N ASP A 12 17.62 31.50 2.34
CA ASP A 12 18.44 30.39 2.83
C ASP A 12 17.65 29.53 3.82
N GLN A 13 16.85 30.15 4.68
CA GLN A 13 15.93 29.42 5.58
C GLN A 13 14.85 28.66 4.80
N ILE A 14 14.30 29.25 3.73
CA ILE A 14 13.29 28.58 2.90
C ILE A 14 13.90 27.36 2.19
N LYS A 15 15.12 27.49 1.64
CA LYS A 15 15.83 26.37 1.01
C LYS A 15 16.10 25.24 2.01
N GLN A 16 16.62 25.57 3.20
CA GLN A 16 16.86 24.59 4.25
C GLN A 16 15.58 23.87 4.67
N GLN A 17 14.47 24.60 4.85
CA GLN A 17 13.17 23.99 5.16
C GLN A 17 12.64 23.10 4.04
N ALA A 18 12.87 23.47 2.78
CA ALA A 18 12.49 22.64 1.63
C ALA A 18 13.31 21.34 1.58
N GLU A 19 14.63 21.42 1.81
CA GLU A 19 15.51 20.24 1.90
C GLU A 19 15.06 19.30 3.04
N GLU A 20 14.79 19.83 4.23
CA GLU A 20 14.27 19.02 5.35
C GLU A 20 12.86 18.44 5.09
N SER A 21 12.07 19.07 4.22
CA SER A 21 10.74 18.58 3.85
C SER A 21 10.81 17.50 2.78
N LEU A 22 11.84 17.52 1.92
CA LEU A 22 12.10 16.43 0.97
C LEU A 22 12.48 15.13 1.70
N ASP A 23 13.24 15.23 2.79
CA ASP A 23 13.67 14.09 3.59
C ASP A 23 12.54 13.47 4.43
N ARG A 24 11.66 14.31 5.00
CA ARG A 24 10.53 13.87 5.84
C ARG A 24 9.28 13.45 5.09
N GLY A 25 9.28 13.54 3.76
CA GLY A 25 8.11 13.31 2.92
C GLY A 25 7.04 14.40 3.05
N ALA A 26 5.82 14.10 2.62
CA ALA A 26 4.68 15.02 2.58
C ALA A 26 4.03 15.22 3.97
N VAL A 27 4.84 15.40 5.01
CA VAL A 27 4.40 15.54 6.41
C VAL A 27 4.73 16.94 6.93
N THR A 28 3.74 17.62 7.49
CA THR A 28 3.92 18.94 8.11
C THR A 28 4.41 18.80 9.56
N LYS A 29 5.08 19.84 10.10
CA LYS A 29 5.58 19.84 11.48
C LYS A 29 4.49 19.59 12.54
N ASP A 30 3.23 19.86 12.21
CA ASP A 30 2.09 19.78 13.12
C ASP A 30 1.30 18.46 12.96
N TYR A 31 1.89 17.45 12.28
CA TYR A 31 1.22 16.19 12.04
C TYR A 31 0.97 15.43 13.37
N PRO A 32 -0.29 15.13 13.72
CA PRO A 32 -0.63 14.67 15.06
C PRO A 32 -0.39 13.17 15.30
N LEU A 33 -0.12 12.39 14.25
CA LEU A 33 0.05 10.94 14.33
C LEU A 33 1.52 10.55 14.48
N ASN A 34 1.77 9.48 15.23
CA ASN A 34 3.07 8.82 15.25
C ASN A 34 3.30 8.14 13.89
N ILE A 35 4.19 8.73 13.09
CA ILE A 35 4.51 8.31 11.73
C ILE A 35 5.08 6.89 11.71
N ASP A 36 5.93 6.54 12.69
CA ASP A 36 6.56 5.21 12.74
C ASP A 36 5.52 4.10 12.96
N GLU A 37 4.56 4.32 13.88
CA GLU A 37 3.45 3.39 14.07
C GLU A 37 2.51 3.35 12.85
N ALA A 38 2.25 4.50 12.21
CA ALA A 38 1.46 4.52 10.98
C ALA A 38 2.14 3.71 9.85
N CYS A 39 3.43 3.91 9.63
CA CYS A 39 4.22 3.17 8.63
C CYS A 39 4.30 1.68 8.95
N LYS A 40 4.35 1.30 10.23
CA LYS A 40 4.30 -0.10 10.66
C LYS A 40 2.95 -0.76 10.35
N HIS A 41 1.84 -0.10 10.67
CA HIS A 41 0.50 -0.61 10.34
C HIS A 41 0.28 -0.69 8.83
N LEU A 42 0.70 0.34 8.09
CA LEU A 42 0.63 0.34 6.63
C LEU A 42 1.48 -0.78 6.03
N ASN A 43 2.66 -1.07 6.57
CA ASN A 43 3.48 -2.20 6.12
C ASN A 43 2.87 -3.57 6.43
N ALA A 44 2.04 -3.70 7.47
CA ALA A 44 1.26 -4.92 7.72
C ALA A 44 0.09 -5.07 6.73
N ALA A 45 -0.59 -3.96 6.41
CA ALA A 45 -1.61 -3.93 5.37
C ALA A 45 -1.01 -4.24 3.99
N LEU A 46 0.14 -3.64 3.64
CA LEU A 46 0.87 -3.90 2.40
C LEU A 46 1.21 -5.39 2.25
N ALA A 47 1.72 -6.03 3.30
CA ALA A 47 2.00 -7.47 3.29
C ALA A 47 0.73 -8.31 3.07
N THR A 48 -0.40 -7.85 3.58
CA THR A 48 -1.71 -8.48 3.36
C THR A 48 -2.14 -8.37 1.90
N GLU A 49 -2.04 -7.19 1.30
CA GLU A 49 -2.43 -7.03 -0.11
C GLU A 49 -1.51 -7.79 -1.08
N ILE A 50 -0.19 -7.82 -0.82
CA ILE A 50 0.75 -8.66 -1.59
C ILE A 50 0.31 -10.13 -1.54
N MET A 51 -0.07 -10.61 -0.35
CA MET A 51 -0.55 -11.98 -0.16
C MET A 51 -1.85 -12.22 -0.95
N CYS A 52 -2.81 -11.30 -0.87
CA CYS A 52 -4.09 -11.36 -1.58
C CYS A 52 -3.90 -11.40 -3.10
N VAL A 53 -3.06 -10.52 -3.67
CA VAL A 53 -2.74 -10.50 -5.11
C VAL A 53 -2.20 -11.87 -5.55
N LEU A 54 -1.19 -12.39 -4.85
CA LEU A 54 -0.59 -13.69 -5.17
C LEU A 54 -1.62 -14.82 -5.07
N ARG A 55 -2.47 -14.79 -4.05
CA ARG A 55 -3.53 -15.78 -3.82
C ARG A 55 -4.56 -15.73 -4.95
N TYR A 56 -5.09 -14.56 -5.33
CA TYR A 56 -6.09 -14.47 -6.39
C TYR A 56 -5.52 -14.81 -7.76
N ARG A 57 -4.31 -14.36 -8.10
CA ARG A 57 -3.65 -14.74 -9.36
C ARG A 57 -3.42 -16.25 -9.45
N HIS A 58 -3.02 -16.89 -8.35
CA HIS A 58 -2.92 -18.35 -8.32
C HIS A 58 -4.27 -19.01 -8.63
N HIS A 59 -5.34 -18.62 -7.94
CA HIS A 59 -6.67 -19.21 -8.13
C HIS A 59 -7.28 -18.92 -9.52
N GLN A 60 -7.03 -17.74 -10.07
CA GLN A 60 -7.36 -17.38 -11.46
C GLN A 60 -6.76 -18.39 -12.45
N ILE A 61 -5.49 -18.77 -12.26
CA ILE A 61 -4.77 -19.69 -13.16
C ILE A 61 -5.23 -21.14 -12.96
N ILE A 62 -5.41 -21.58 -11.72
CA ILE A 62 -5.69 -22.99 -11.41
C ILE A 62 -7.16 -23.38 -11.50
N ALA A 63 -8.08 -22.43 -11.68
CA ALA A 63 -9.51 -22.70 -11.78
C ALA A 63 -9.86 -23.70 -12.92
N LYS A 64 -10.63 -24.73 -12.57
CA LYS A 64 -11.10 -25.83 -13.45
C LYS A 64 -12.60 -26.06 -13.22
N GLY A 65 -13.32 -26.52 -14.24
CA GLY A 65 -14.75 -26.87 -14.14
C GLY A 65 -15.64 -26.15 -15.14
N ILE A 66 -16.96 -26.36 -15.01
CA ILE A 66 -18.00 -25.83 -15.91
C ILE A 66 -18.21 -24.32 -15.70
N ASP A 67 -18.10 -23.83 -14.47
CA ASP A 67 -18.27 -22.40 -14.12
C ASP A 67 -16.97 -21.58 -14.25
N LYS A 68 -15.96 -22.13 -14.95
CA LYS A 68 -14.61 -21.57 -15.05
C LYS A 68 -14.59 -20.11 -15.53
N PRO A 69 -15.34 -19.67 -16.56
CA PRO A 69 -15.21 -18.30 -17.05
C PRO A 69 -15.60 -17.24 -16.02
N GLN A 70 -16.68 -17.46 -15.27
CA GLN A 70 -17.15 -16.51 -14.26
C GLN A 70 -16.19 -16.46 -13.06
N VAL A 71 -15.79 -17.62 -12.55
CA VAL A 71 -14.87 -17.72 -11.40
C VAL A 71 -13.50 -17.11 -11.72
N VAL A 72 -13.00 -17.30 -12.95
CA VAL A 72 -11.75 -16.67 -13.41
C VAL A 72 -11.88 -15.15 -13.47
N ALA A 73 -13.01 -14.64 -13.96
CA ALA A 73 -13.25 -13.20 -14.03
C ALA A 73 -13.31 -12.55 -12.64
N GLU A 74 -13.98 -13.19 -11.68
CA GLU A 74 -14.03 -12.70 -10.29
C GLU A 74 -12.63 -12.66 -9.67
N PHE A 75 -11.82 -13.72 -9.81
CA PHE A 75 -10.43 -13.68 -9.32
C PHE A 75 -9.55 -12.65 -10.01
N GLU A 76 -9.78 -12.40 -11.30
CA GLU A 76 -9.06 -11.35 -12.03
C GLU A 76 -9.40 -9.96 -11.51
N GLU A 77 -10.68 -9.68 -11.30
CA GLU A 77 -11.17 -8.41 -10.74
C GLU A 77 -10.56 -8.16 -9.36
N HIS A 78 -10.61 -9.15 -8.47
CA HIS A 78 -10.03 -9.01 -7.14
C HIS A 78 -8.52 -8.87 -7.18
N ALA A 79 -7.81 -9.62 -8.02
CA ALA A 79 -6.36 -9.45 -8.14
C ALA A 79 -5.98 -8.03 -8.60
N LEU A 80 -6.78 -7.40 -9.45
CA LEU A 80 -6.56 -6.01 -9.88
C LEU A 80 -6.89 -5.00 -8.78
N ASP A 81 -7.96 -5.23 -8.01
CA ASP A 81 -8.33 -4.36 -6.89
C ASP A 81 -7.28 -4.39 -5.78
N GLU A 82 -6.81 -5.58 -5.38
CA GLU A 82 -5.78 -5.68 -4.33
C GLU A 82 -4.42 -5.15 -4.83
N GLU A 83 -4.13 -5.26 -6.12
CA GLU A 83 -2.94 -4.62 -6.72
C GLU A 83 -3.05 -3.09 -6.62
N ARG A 84 -4.23 -2.52 -6.87
CA ARG A 84 -4.48 -1.09 -6.66
C ARG A 84 -4.30 -0.71 -5.18
N HIS A 85 -4.87 -1.47 -4.24
CA HIS A 85 -4.72 -1.23 -2.80
C HIS A 85 -3.26 -1.31 -2.36
N MET A 86 -2.54 -2.34 -2.77
CA MET A 86 -1.11 -2.54 -2.53
C MET A 86 -0.29 -1.31 -2.95
N MET A 87 -0.52 -0.81 -4.17
CA MET A 87 0.19 0.37 -4.69
C MET A 87 -0.17 1.65 -3.94
N MET A 88 -1.45 1.86 -3.60
CA MET A 88 -1.89 3.01 -2.81
C MET A 88 -1.25 3.04 -1.41
N ILE A 89 -1.18 1.88 -0.75
CA ILE A 89 -0.56 1.75 0.58
C ILE A 89 0.94 2.03 0.48
N ALA A 90 1.63 1.44 -0.50
CA ALA A 90 3.05 1.65 -0.71
C ALA A 90 3.39 3.13 -0.94
N GLU A 91 2.62 3.80 -1.80
CA GLU A 91 2.78 5.23 -2.04
C GLU A 91 2.50 6.04 -0.78
N ARG A 92 1.51 5.65 0.03
CA ARG A 92 1.24 6.31 1.30
C ARG A 92 2.39 6.17 2.31
N ILE A 93 3.03 5.00 2.38
CA ILE A 93 4.21 4.78 3.22
C ILE A 93 5.35 5.72 2.78
N ASN A 94 5.62 5.79 1.48
CA ASN A 94 6.64 6.68 0.93
C ASN A 94 6.33 8.16 1.19
N GLN A 95 5.08 8.59 1.04
CA GLN A 95 4.66 9.96 1.37
C GLN A 95 4.88 10.31 2.85
N LEU A 96 4.83 9.32 3.75
CA LEU A 96 5.09 9.49 5.17
C LEU A 96 6.58 9.41 5.53
N GLY A 97 7.48 9.24 4.54
CA GLY A 97 8.92 9.08 4.75
C GLY A 97 9.32 7.67 5.20
N GLY A 98 8.41 6.69 5.15
CA GLY A 98 8.71 5.29 5.44
C GLY A 98 9.16 4.51 4.19
N ASP A 99 9.70 3.31 4.42
CA ASP A 99 10.07 2.36 3.36
C ASP A 99 8.96 1.31 3.18
N PRO A 100 8.30 1.22 2.00
CA PRO A 100 7.33 0.19 1.72
C PRO A 100 8.02 -1.17 1.49
N ASP A 101 7.83 -2.11 2.41
CA ASP A 101 8.51 -3.40 2.37
C ASP A 101 7.74 -4.41 1.49
N PHE A 102 8.22 -4.56 0.25
CA PHE A 102 7.78 -5.56 -0.73
C PHE A 102 8.56 -6.88 -0.67
N ASN A 103 9.48 -7.06 0.29
CA ASN A 103 10.32 -8.25 0.34
C ASN A 103 9.47 -9.50 0.61
N PRO A 104 9.41 -10.49 -0.31
CA PRO A 104 8.58 -11.68 -0.11
C PRO A 104 9.03 -12.51 1.09
N GLY A 105 10.29 -12.41 1.52
CA GLY A 105 10.81 -13.11 2.70
C GLY A 105 10.27 -12.58 4.04
N THR A 106 9.75 -11.34 4.07
CA THR A 106 9.22 -10.68 5.27
C THR A 106 7.70 -10.58 5.28
N VAL A 107 7.03 -10.88 4.16
CA VAL A 107 5.57 -10.83 4.02
C VAL A 107 4.84 -11.79 4.98
N PRO A 108 5.24 -13.07 5.12
CA PRO A 108 4.54 -14.01 6.00
C PRO A 108 4.50 -13.61 7.47
N GLN A 109 5.47 -12.80 7.93
CA GLN A 109 5.58 -12.36 9.32
C GLN A 109 4.74 -11.11 9.61
N ARG A 110 4.25 -10.42 8.57
CA ARG A 110 3.55 -9.13 8.67
C ARG A 110 2.10 -9.19 8.23
N THR A 111 1.75 -10.15 7.39
CA THR A 111 0.39 -10.30 6.86
C THR A 111 -0.60 -10.67 7.97
N ALA A 112 -1.81 -10.13 7.89
CA ALA A 112 -2.93 -10.53 8.73
C ALA A 112 -3.69 -11.75 8.17
N THR A 113 -3.32 -12.22 6.97
CA THR A 113 -4.01 -13.34 6.29
C THR A 113 -3.03 -14.41 5.88
N GLU A 114 -3.43 -15.67 6.02
CA GLU A 114 -2.62 -16.81 5.56
C GLU A 114 -2.68 -16.97 4.03
N TYR A 115 -1.63 -17.61 3.48
CA TYR A 115 -1.54 -17.92 2.05
C TYR A 115 -2.58 -19.00 1.62
N GLY A 116 -2.94 -19.96 2.50
CA GLY A 116 -3.89 -21.07 2.23
C GLY A 116 -4.73 -21.39 3.49
N GLU A 117 -5.85 -22.12 3.49
CA GLU A 117 -6.37 -23.19 2.63
C GLU A 117 -7.81 -22.90 2.12
N GLY A 118 -7.94 -22.30 0.94
CA GLY A 118 -9.22 -22.23 0.23
C GLY A 118 -9.38 -23.41 -0.74
N SER A 119 -9.27 -24.65 -0.28
CA SER A 119 -9.48 -25.83 -1.15
C SER A 119 -10.88 -25.87 -1.77
N ASN A 120 -11.81 -25.07 -1.23
CA ASN A 120 -13.05 -24.70 -1.88
C ASN A 120 -12.97 -23.28 -2.46
N LEU A 121 -12.91 -23.21 -3.79
CA LEU A 121 -13.08 -21.97 -4.58
C LEU A 121 -14.28 -21.15 -4.11
N LEU A 122 -15.36 -21.82 -3.68
CA LEU A 122 -16.59 -21.21 -3.18
C LEU A 122 -16.39 -20.39 -1.89
N THR A 123 -15.49 -20.83 -1.00
CA THR A 123 -15.18 -20.15 0.27
C THR A 123 -14.38 -18.88 0.06
N LEU A 124 -13.55 -18.87 -1.01
CA LEU A 124 -12.82 -17.68 -1.42
C LEU A 124 -13.77 -16.64 -2.03
N VAL A 125 -14.73 -17.05 -2.86
CA VAL A 125 -15.73 -16.13 -3.43
C VAL A 125 -16.66 -15.53 -2.35
N THR A 126 -17.03 -16.29 -1.32
CA THR A 126 -17.96 -15.81 -0.27
C THR A 126 -17.33 -14.87 0.76
N HIS A 127 -16.04 -14.98 1.06
CA HIS A 127 -15.38 -14.00 1.95
C HIS A 127 -15.22 -12.62 1.31
N VAL A 128 -15.40 -12.52 -0.01
CA VAL A 128 -15.07 -11.33 -0.80
C VAL A 128 -16.26 -10.39 -0.96
N THR A 129 -17.49 -10.85 -0.79
CA THR A 129 -18.68 -9.98 -0.83
C THR A 129 -18.82 -9.03 0.37
N HIS A 130 -17.93 -9.12 1.38
CA HIS A 130 -18.01 -8.34 2.62
C HIS A 130 -16.87 -7.33 2.83
N ILE A 131 -15.91 -7.24 1.90
CA ILE A 131 -14.84 -6.21 1.93
C ILE A 131 -15.13 -5.16 0.85
N ASN A 132 -16.29 -4.52 0.95
CA ASN A 132 -16.50 -3.21 0.31
C ASN A 132 -16.46 -2.19 1.45
N LEU A 133 -15.30 -1.56 1.64
CA LEU A 133 -15.11 -0.40 2.52
C LEU A 133 -15.65 0.87 1.85
#